data_AF-A0A8A4ZER3-F1
#
_entry.id   AF-A0A8A4ZER3-F1
#
_cell.length_a   1.000
_cell.length_b   1.000
_cell.length_c   1.000
_cell.angle_alpha   90.00
_cell.angle_beta   90.00
_cell.angle_gamma   90.00
#
_symmetry.space_group_name_H-M   'P 1'
#
loop_
_entity.id
_entity.type
_entity.pdbx_description
1 polymer ?
#
loop_
_entity_poly.entity_id
_entity_poly.type
_entity_poly.pdbx_seq_one_letter_code
_entity_poly.pdbx_strand_id
1 'polypeptide(L)'
;MSEQEARELTSRLAAEQRAARTELAGVYRSDWWDRAIAAEIANTWQLAREWSGEDPEAVRAEARMRDELRARYGVDVDVDAANTDPAAVRVARRARHRWGSRSRRRRGSPRAISSGSPAS
;
A
#
# COMPACT_ATOMS: atom_id res chain seq x y z
N MET A 1 -19.05 28.50 20.40
CA MET A 1 -18.93 28.15 18.97
C MET A 1 -20.07 28.78 18.20
N SER A 2 -19.75 29.56 17.17
CA SER A 2 -20.73 30.15 16.26
C SER A 2 -21.01 29.20 15.08
N GLU A 3 -22.17 29.32 14.42
CA GLU A 3 -22.50 28.48 13.25
C GLU A 3 -21.47 28.60 12.10
N GLN A 4 -20.86 29.78 11.94
CA GLN A 4 -19.78 30.01 10.97
C GLN A 4 -18.54 29.17 11.28
N GLU A 5 -18.10 29.21 12.54
CA GLU A 5 -16.92 28.49 13.04
C GLU A 5 -17.13 26.96 12.96
N ALA A 6 -18.35 26.48 13.27
CA ALA A 6 -18.71 25.08 13.09
C ALA A 6 -18.61 24.63 11.63
N ARG A 7 -19.14 25.43 10.69
CA ARG A 7 -19.09 25.14 9.24
C ARG A 7 -17.65 25.12 8.71
N GLU A 8 -16.81 26.04 9.14
CA GLU A 8 -15.40 26.12 8.74
C GLU A 8 -14.62 24.88 9.20
N LEU A 9 -14.80 24.47 10.46
CA LEU A 9 -14.19 23.24 10.99
C LEU A 9 -14.64 22.00 10.21
N THR A 10 -15.94 21.85 9.95
CA THR A 10 -16.47 20.74 9.15
C THR A 10 -15.90 20.73 7.73
N SER A 11 -15.82 21.90 7.08
CA SER A 11 -15.26 22.02 5.73
C SER A 11 -13.80 21.60 5.68
N ARG A 12 -13.00 22.02 6.66
CA ARG A 12 -11.60 21.65 6.76
C ARG A 12 -11.42 20.15 6.98
N LEU A 13 -12.17 19.56 7.91
CA LEU A 13 -12.11 18.12 8.17
C LEU A 13 -12.48 17.30 6.92
N ALA A 14 -13.51 17.73 6.18
CA ALA A 14 -13.90 17.08 4.93
C ALA A 14 -12.84 17.23 3.82
N ALA A 15 -12.07 18.32 3.82
CA ALA A 15 -10.93 18.48 2.90
C ALA A 15 -9.76 17.56 3.29
N GLU A 16 -9.43 17.48 4.58
CA GLU A 16 -8.40 16.60 5.12
C GLU A 16 -8.75 15.12 4.84
N GLN A 17 -10.00 14.70 5.05
CA GLN A 17 -10.46 13.34 4.74
C GLN A 17 -10.31 13.02 3.24
N ARG A 18 -10.66 13.95 2.35
CA ARG A 18 -10.51 13.74 0.88
C ARG A 18 -9.05 13.61 0.46
N ALA A 19 -8.16 14.40 1.07
CA ALA A 19 -6.73 14.27 0.84
C ALA A 19 -6.22 12.90 1.32
N ALA A 20 -6.60 12.49 2.54
CA ALA A 20 -6.24 11.18 3.09
C ALA A 20 -6.69 10.03 2.19
N ARG A 21 -7.95 10.04 1.71
CA ARG A 21 -8.44 9.03 0.75
C ARG A 21 -7.64 8.96 -0.54
N THR A 22 -7.18 10.10 -1.04
CA THR A 22 -6.37 10.16 -2.27
C THR A 22 -5.03 9.47 -2.07
N GLU A 23 -4.36 9.73 -0.94
CA GLU A 23 -3.11 9.06 -0.57
C GLU A 23 -3.31 7.55 -0.37
N LEU A 24 -4.36 7.18 0.35
CA LEU A 24 -4.68 5.77 0.65
C LEU A 24 -5.08 4.97 -0.58
N ALA A 25 -5.64 5.59 -1.63
CA ALA A 25 -5.98 4.89 -2.88
C ALA A 25 -4.77 4.21 -3.53
N GLY A 26 -3.54 4.67 -3.23
CA GLY A 26 -2.31 4.05 -3.70
C GLY A 26 -2.16 2.58 -3.31
N VAL A 27 -2.63 2.18 -2.11
CA VAL A 27 -2.39 0.84 -1.52
C VAL A 27 -3.06 -0.30 -2.29
N TYR A 28 -4.07 0.00 -3.11
CA TYR A 28 -4.75 -0.99 -3.92
C TYR A 28 -4.04 -1.26 -5.25
N ARG A 29 -3.07 -0.42 -5.63
CA ARG A 29 -2.35 -0.55 -6.89
C ARG A 29 -1.05 -1.30 -6.68
N SER A 30 -0.82 -2.36 -7.46
CA SER A 30 0.39 -3.18 -7.34
C SER A 30 1.67 -2.39 -7.63
N ASP A 31 1.60 -1.43 -8.57
CA ASP A 31 2.73 -0.59 -8.99
C ASP A 31 3.15 0.44 -7.92
N TRP A 32 2.28 0.75 -6.96
CA TRP A 32 2.65 1.52 -5.78
C TRP A 32 3.59 0.70 -4.91
N TRP A 33 3.20 -0.52 -4.53
CA TRP A 33 4.04 -1.41 -3.71
C TRP A 33 5.38 -1.79 -4.34
N ASP A 34 5.43 -1.84 -5.67
CA ASP A 34 6.67 -2.14 -6.39
C ASP A 34 7.68 -0.98 -6.34
N ARG A 35 7.22 0.24 -6.12
CA ARG A 35 8.05 1.47 -6.10
C ARG A 35 8.20 2.07 -4.71
N ALA A 36 7.23 1.84 -3.83
CA ALA A 36 7.14 2.48 -2.53
C ALA A 36 8.35 2.11 -1.67
N ILE A 37 9.00 3.12 -1.12
CA ILE A 37 10.06 2.89 -0.14
C ILE A 37 9.47 2.66 1.25
N ALA A 38 10.26 2.07 2.16
CA ALA A 38 9.81 1.75 3.51
C ALA A 38 9.21 2.96 4.27
N ALA A 39 9.73 4.16 4.04
CA ALA A 39 9.18 5.38 4.65
C ALA A 39 7.79 5.74 4.12
N GLU A 40 7.53 5.54 2.82
CA GLU A 40 6.21 5.78 2.22
C GLU A 40 5.20 4.76 2.75
N ILE A 41 5.59 3.48 2.79
CA ILE A 41 4.75 2.42 3.38
C ILE A 41 4.43 2.73 4.85
N ALA A 42 5.42 3.18 5.63
CA ALA A 42 5.22 3.56 7.02
C ALA A 42 4.24 4.73 7.17
N ASN A 43 4.43 5.79 6.39
CA ASN A 43 3.58 6.99 6.45
C ASN A 43 2.14 6.65 6.04
N THR A 44 1.95 5.88 4.97
CA THR A 44 0.61 5.46 4.52
C THR A 44 -0.07 4.55 5.55
N TRP A 45 0.68 3.68 6.23
CA TRP A 45 0.16 2.88 7.34
C TRP A 45 -0.32 3.75 8.50
N GLN A 46 0.49 4.73 8.92
CA GLN A 46 0.11 5.65 9.99
C GLN A 46 -1.11 6.50 9.61
N LEU A 47 -1.18 6.96 8.37
CA LEU A 47 -2.33 7.71 7.86
C LEU A 47 -3.60 6.86 7.87
N ALA A 48 -3.52 5.59 7.46
CA ALA A 48 -4.67 4.68 7.52
C ALA A 48 -5.16 4.48 8.97
N ARG A 49 -4.23 4.29 9.92
CA ARG A 49 -4.52 4.15 11.34
C ARG A 49 -5.19 5.39 11.92
N GLU A 50 -4.66 6.56 11.61
CA GLU A 50 -5.18 7.85 12.10
C GLU A 50 -6.62 8.08 11.67
N TRP A 51 -6.96 7.73 10.42
CA TRP A 51 -8.29 7.94 9.86
C TRP A 51 -9.25 6.76 10.05
N SER A 52 -8.77 5.61 10.54
CA SER A 52 -9.58 4.38 10.70
C SER A 52 -10.82 4.55 11.58
N GLY A 53 -10.79 5.46 12.56
CA GLY A 53 -11.93 5.76 13.44
C GLY A 53 -13.03 6.59 12.76
N GLU A 54 -12.70 7.32 11.70
CA GLU A 54 -13.55 8.35 11.08
C GLU A 54 -13.89 8.03 9.61
N ASP A 55 -13.12 7.15 8.96
CA ASP A 55 -13.23 6.87 7.54
C ASP A 55 -13.22 5.35 7.23
N PRO A 56 -14.32 4.78 6.70
CA PRO A 56 -14.35 3.37 6.32
C PRO A 56 -13.37 3.02 5.20
N GLU A 57 -12.96 3.98 4.36
CA GLU A 57 -11.91 3.74 3.36
C GLU A 57 -10.54 3.55 4.03
N ALA A 58 -10.27 4.25 5.12
CA ALA A 58 -9.05 4.08 5.89
C ALA A 58 -8.98 2.71 6.56
N VAL A 59 -10.09 2.19 7.07
CA VAL A 59 -10.18 0.81 7.59
C VAL A 59 -9.86 -0.22 6.49
N ARG A 60 -10.40 -0.03 5.28
CA ARG A 60 -10.11 -0.93 4.15
C ARG A 60 -8.64 -0.85 3.74
N ALA A 61 -8.07 0.35 3.70
CA ALA A 61 -6.68 0.57 3.35
C ALA A 61 -5.74 -0.06 4.40
N GLU A 62 -6.02 0.10 5.70
CA GLU A 62 -5.27 -0.52 6.79
C GLU A 62 -5.27 -2.05 6.64
N ALA A 63 -6.45 -2.67 6.47
CA ALA A 63 -6.56 -4.11 6.26
C ALA A 63 -5.75 -4.58 5.04
N ARG A 64 -5.86 -3.85 3.92
CA ARG A 64 -5.11 -4.13 2.69
C ARG A 64 -3.60 -4.06 2.91
N MET A 65 -3.12 -3.06 3.63
CA MET A 65 -1.71 -2.89 3.94
C MET A 65 -1.18 -4.00 4.83
N ARG A 66 -1.94 -4.42 5.85
CA ARG A 66 -1.58 -5.58 6.69
C ARG A 66 -1.39 -6.84 5.85
N ASP A 67 -2.34 -7.10 4.95
CA ASP A 67 -2.27 -8.28 4.08
C ASP A 67 -1.04 -8.25 3.17
N GLU A 68 -0.72 -7.11 2.56
CA GLU A 68 0.47 -6.96 1.71
C GLU A 68 1.78 -7.02 2.50
N LEU A 69 1.81 -6.43 3.70
CA LEU A 69 2.99 -6.47 4.57
C LEU A 69 3.34 -7.91 4.94
N ARG A 70 2.32 -8.69 5.28
CA ARG A 70 2.47 -10.12 5.56
C ARG A 70 2.87 -10.90 4.31
N ALA A 71 2.18 -10.68 3.19
CA ALA A 71 2.39 -11.47 1.97
C ALA A 71 3.74 -11.19 1.29
N ARG A 72 4.18 -9.92 1.24
CA ARG A 72 5.41 -9.51 0.54
C ARG A 72 6.65 -9.55 1.41
N TYR A 73 6.51 -9.16 2.68
CA TYR A 73 7.65 -8.93 3.57
C TYR A 73 7.67 -9.88 4.77
N GLY A 74 6.61 -10.66 5.00
CA GLY A 74 6.50 -11.54 6.16
C GLY A 74 6.35 -10.78 7.48
N VAL A 75 5.90 -9.52 7.43
CA VAL A 75 5.69 -8.65 8.60
C VAL A 75 4.24 -8.80 9.05
N ASP A 76 4.03 -9.18 10.31
CA ASP A 76 2.71 -9.24 10.91
C ASP A 76 2.54 -8.06 11.87
N VAL A 77 1.96 -6.98 11.35
CA VAL A 77 1.82 -5.72 12.08
C VAL A 77 0.92 -5.81 13.31
N ASP A 78 0.01 -6.78 13.40
CA ASP A 78 -0.84 -6.95 14.60
C ASP A 78 -0.07 -7.67 15.73
N VAL A 79 0.75 -8.65 15.35
CA VAL A 79 1.67 -9.35 16.28
C VAL A 79 2.81 -8.44 16.71
N ASP A 80 3.33 -7.62 15.80
CA ASP A 80 4.42 -6.68 16.07
C ASP A 80 3.92 -5.42 16.82
N ALA A 81 2.66 -4.99 16.62
CA ALA A 81 2.04 -3.91 17.38
C ALA A 81 1.74 -4.30 18.84
N ALA A 82 1.47 -5.57 19.13
CA ALA A 82 1.41 -6.04 20.52
C ALA A 82 2.75 -5.85 21.28
N ASN A 83 3.85 -5.65 20.54
CA ASN A 83 5.19 -5.32 21.06
C ASN A 83 5.63 -3.86 20.79
N THR A 84 4.71 -2.97 20.39
CA THR A 84 4.93 -1.59 19.84
C THR A 84 6.31 -0.99 20.15
N ASP A 85 7.30 -1.32 19.32
CA ASP A 85 8.48 -0.48 19.12
C ASP A 85 8.33 0.13 17.71
N PRO A 86 8.46 1.46 17.56
CA PRO A 86 8.68 2.10 16.27
C PRO A 86 9.81 1.46 15.43
N ALA A 87 10.61 0.54 16.01
CA ALA A 87 11.54 -0.36 15.34
C ALA A 87 10.90 -1.35 14.38
N ALA A 88 9.67 -1.83 14.58
CA ALA A 88 9.08 -2.81 13.65
C ALA A 88 8.99 -2.22 12.22
N VAL A 89 8.65 -0.94 12.14
CA VAL A 89 8.72 -0.12 10.93
C VAL A 89 10.18 0.10 10.46
N ARG A 90 11.14 0.28 11.38
CA ARG A 90 12.59 0.31 11.06
C ARG A 90 13.15 -1.06 10.61
N VAL A 91 12.52 -2.18 10.97
CA VAL A 91 12.89 -3.56 10.58
C VAL A 91 12.36 -3.85 9.18
N ALA A 92 11.16 -3.38 8.83
CA ALA A 92 10.69 -3.36 7.44
C ALA A 92 11.67 -2.60 6.51
N ARG A 93 12.28 -1.50 6.99
CA ARG A 93 13.37 -0.80 6.29
C ARG A 93 14.65 -1.64 6.11
N ARG A 94 14.92 -2.62 6.99
CA ARG A 94 16.05 -3.57 6.87
C ARG A 94 15.78 -4.75 5.92
N ALA A 95 14.53 -5.02 5.53
CA ALA A 95 14.18 -6.08 4.59
C ALA A 95 14.61 -5.82 3.12
N ARG A 96 15.60 -4.94 2.91
CA ARG A 96 16.10 -4.43 1.62
C ARG A 96 16.92 -5.43 0.79
N HIS A 97 17.06 -6.70 1.19
CA HIS A 97 18.03 -7.61 0.55
C HIS A 97 17.53 -9.01 0.16
N ARG A 98 16.21 -9.27 0.05
CA ARG A 98 15.75 -10.64 -0.24
C ARG A 98 14.79 -10.85 -1.41
N TRP A 99 14.23 -9.82 -2.03
CA TRP A 99 13.25 -10.00 -3.12
C TRP A 99 13.54 -9.21 -4.41
N GLY A 100 14.83 -9.04 -4.74
CA GLY A 100 15.25 -8.69 -6.09
C GLY A 100 15.34 -9.95 -6.97
N SER A 101 14.21 -10.53 -7.37
CA SER A 101 14.01 -11.37 -8.57
C SER A 101 12.82 -12.33 -8.40
N ARG A 102 11.67 -11.99 -8.99
CA ARG A 102 10.79 -12.89 -9.77
C ARG A 102 9.35 -12.39 -9.84
N SER A 103 9.04 -11.64 -10.90
CA SER A 103 7.71 -11.67 -11.55
C SER A 103 7.68 -10.87 -12.86
N ARG A 104 8.62 -11.16 -13.78
CA ARG A 104 8.45 -10.89 -15.22
C ARG A 104 8.53 -12.17 -16.03
N ARG A 105 7.69 -13.17 -15.73
CA ARG A 105 7.31 -14.20 -16.71
C ARG A 105 5.92 -14.71 -16.35
N ARG A 106 4.90 -14.14 -16.97
CA ARG A 106 3.68 -14.83 -17.46
C ARG A 106 2.65 -13.80 -17.95
N ARG A 107 2.71 -13.51 -19.24
CA ARG A 107 1.50 -13.33 -20.04
C ARG A 107 1.73 -14.09 -21.35
N GLY A 108 0.84 -15.04 -21.61
CA GLY A 108 1.01 -16.10 -22.60
C GLY A 108 0.82 -15.65 -24.05
N SER A 109 1.45 -16.44 -24.92
CA SER A 109 1.22 -16.68 -26.36
C SER A 109 -0.28 -16.98 -26.66
N PRO A 110 -0.81 -16.98 -27.93
CA PRO A 110 -0.17 -17.59 -29.12
C PRO A 110 -0.50 -17.03 -30.53
N ARG A 111 0.24 -17.59 -31.51
CA ARG A 111 -0.14 -17.94 -32.91
C ARG A 111 0.11 -16.92 -34.04
N ALA A 112 0.95 -17.34 -34.99
CA ALA A 112 0.84 -17.12 -36.45
C ALA A 112 2.01 -17.87 -37.14
N ILE A 113 1.80 -19.10 -37.63
CA ILE A 113 1.61 -19.53 -39.04
C ILE A 113 2.88 -19.49 -39.93
N SER A 114 3.25 -20.70 -40.41
CA SER A 114 3.87 -21.11 -41.70
C SER A 114 5.12 -20.36 -42.21
N SER A 115 6.12 -20.96 -42.88
CA SER A 115 6.13 -22.06 -43.84
C SER A 115 7.58 -22.29 -44.34
N GLY A 116 8.00 -23.56 -44.51
CA GLY A 116 9.00 -24.08 -45.48
C GLY A 116 10.46 -23.62 -45.33
N SER A 117 11.51 -24.40 -45.58
CA SER A 117 11.81 -25.81 -45.93
C SER A 117 13.35 -25.96 -45.74
N PRO A 118 13.93 -27.17 -45.72
CA PRO A 118 15.33 -27.41 -45.34
C PRO A 118 16.31 -27.60 -46.53
N ALA A 119 17.61 -27.63 -46.19
CA ALA A 119 18.78 -28.06 -46.98
C ALA A 119 19.20 -27.11 -48.13
N SER A 120 20.50 -26.93 -48.45
CA SER A 120 21.64 -27.84 -48.40
C SER A 120 22.94 -27.18 -47.92
#